data_AF-R6CGJ7-F1
#
_entry.id   AF-R6CGJ7-F1
#
_cell.length_a   1.000
_cell.length_b   1.000
_cell.length_c   1.000
_cell.angle_alpha   90.00
_cell.angle_beta   90.00
_cell.angle_gamma   90.00
#
_symmetry.space_group_name_H-M   'P 1'
#
loop_
_entity.id
_entity.type
_entity.pdbx_description
1 polymer ?
#
loop_
_entity_poly.entity_id
_entity_poly.type
_entity_poly.pdbx_seq_one_letter_code
_entity_poly.pdbx_strand_id
1 'polypeptide(L)'
;MNTGIIDRDRVKVAVYNRIKFELPTAIWEAIDTAFGDYWNDVIGFGNYVGFEETVNYIDNQLKKKKIMFSYDKLEDIVNIIYDYIEMTGGFLDEDTLAIPRAPLTDE
;
A
#
# COMPACT_ATOMS: atom_id res chain seq x y z
N MET A 1 2.10 -0.59 -21.24
CA MET A 1 2.42 -1.38 -20.05
C MET A 1 1.54 -0.84 -18.93
N ASN A 2 0.65 -1.68 -18.41
CA ASN A 2 -0.28 -1.33 -17.35
C ASN A 2 0.58 -1.12 -16.10
N THR A 3 0.90 0.12 -15.73
CA THR A 3 1.36 0.40 -14.38
C THR A 3 0.30 -0.22 -13.45
N GLY A 4 0.71 -0.99 -12.45
CA GLY A 4 -0.20 -1.61 -11.49
C GLY A 4 -0.92 -0.52 -10.71
N ILE A 5 -1.96 0.07 -11.31
CA ILE A 5 -2.74 1.14 -10.70
C ILE A 5 -3.63 0.47 -9.67
N ILE A 6 -3.27 0.64 -8.39
CA ILE A 6 -4.11 0.27 -7.28
C ILE A 6 -5.27 1.26 -7.22
N ASP A 7 -6.48 0.79 -7.50
CA ASP A 7 -7.71 1.58 -7.41
C ASP A 7 -8.07 1.82 -5.93
N ARG A 8 -7.82 3.05 -5.46
CA ARG A 8 -8.04 3.46 -4.06
C ARG A 8 -9.48 3.32 -3.61
N ASP A 9 -10.46 3.58 -4.48
CA ASP A 9 -11.88 3.45 -4.14
C ASP A 9 -12.23 1.97 -3.91
N ARG A 10 -11.69 1.07 -4.74
CA ARG A 10 -11.90 -0.37 -4.53
C ARG A 10 -11.19 -0.90 -3.29
N VAL A 11 -9.98 -0.44 -2.99
CA VAL A 11 -9.27 -0.78 -1.74
C VAL A 11 -10.10 -0.33 -0.53
N LYS A 12 -10.61 0.91 -0.56
CA LYS A 12 -11.51 1.43 0.47
C LYS A 12 -12.71 0.53 0.68
N VAL A 13 -13.42 0.17 -0.40
CA VAL A 13 -14.58 -0.74 -0.32
C VAL A 13 -14.19 -2.10 0.27
N ALA A 14 -13.04 -2.67 -0.13
CA ALA A 14 -12.55 -3.93 0.41
C ALA A 14 -12.29 -3.87 1.93
N VAL A 15 -11.67 -2.78 2.40
CA VAL A 15 -11.40 -2.55 3.83
C VAL A 15 -12.70 -2.41 4.61
N TYR A 16 -13.58 -1.49 4.21
CA TYR A 16 -14.84 -1.22 4.92
C TYR A 16 -15.77 -2.44 4.96
N ASN A 17 -15.71 -3.34 3.98
CA ASN A 17 -16.50 -4.56 3.95
C ASN A 17 -15.97 -5.69 4.85
N ARG A 18 -14.68 -5.66 5.21
CA ARG A 18 -14.01 -6.78 5.91
C ARG A 18 -13.67 -6.49 7.37
N ILE A 19 -13.46 -5.22 7.73
CA ILE A 19 -13.21 -4.84 9.13
C ILE A 19 -14.45 -5.11 10.00
N LYS A 20 -14.21 -5.41 11.28
CA LYS A 20 -15.27 -5.67 12.28
C LYS A 20 -15.38 -4.55 13.32
N PHE A 21 -14.94 -3.34 12.96
CA PHE A 21 -14.92 -2.17 13.83
C PHE A 21 -15.26 -0.91 13.04
N GLU A 22 -15.65 0.15 13.74
CA GLU A 22 -15.89 1.45 13.13
C GLU A 22 -14.58 2.12 12.72
N LEU A 23 -14.52 2.58 11.46
CA LEU A 23 -13.40 3.33 10.91
C LEU A 23 -13.89 4.70 10.40
N PRO A 24 -13.68 5.78 11.17
CA PRO A 24 -14.01 7.14 10.74
C PRO A 24 -13.30 7.51 9.43
N THR A 25 -14.00 8.20 8.54
CA THR A 25 -13.46 8.61 7.22
C THR A 25 -12.14 9.36 7.32
N ALA A 26 -12.00 10.27 8.29
CA ALA A 26 -10.76 11.03 8.48
C ALA A 26 -9.56 10.14 8.88
N ILE A 27 -9.81 9.04 9.59
CA ILE A 27 -8.76 8.08 9.94
C ILE A 27 -8.41 7.22 8.71
N TRP A 28 -9.42 6.77 7.96
CA TRP A 28 -9.19 6.08 6.68
C TRP A 28 -8.35 6.92 5.72
N GLU A 29 -8.69 8.19 5.52
CA GLU A 29 -7.95 9.09 4.62
C GLU A 29 -6.49 9.27 5.07
N ALA A 30 -6.24 9.33 6.38
CA ALA A 30 -4.89 9.40 6.92
C ALA A 30 -4.10 8.11 6.67
N ILE A 31 -4.75 6.94 6.80
CA ILE A 31 -4.16 5.63 6.50
C ILE A 31 -3.88 5.48 4.99
N ASP A 32 -4.86 5.77 4.12
CA ASP A 32 -4.73 5.69 2.66
C ASP A 32 -3.61 6.58 2.14
N THR A 33 -3.50 7.80 2.68
CA THR A 33 -2.40 8.71 2.35
C THR A 33 -1.06 8.12 2.76
N ALA A 34 -0.92 7.70 4.03
CA ALA A 34 0.34 7.16 4.54
C ALA A 34 0.76 5.86 3.83
N PHE A 35 -0.20 5.00 3.49
CA PHE A 35 0.04 3.80 2.70
C PHE A 35 0.53 4.17 1.29
N GLY A 36 -0.14 5.12 0.63
CA GLY A 36 0.26 5.60 -0.68
C GLY A 36 1.66 6.22 -0.69
N ASP A 37 2.00 7.01 0.34
CA ASP A 37 3.33 7.59 0.50
C ASP A 37 4.39 6.48 0.68
N TYR A 38 4.12 5.49 1.54
CA TYR A 38 5.02 4.34 1.70
C TYR A 38 5.19 3.54 0.39
N TRP A 39 4.08 3.27 -0.29
CA TRP A 39 4.06 2.48 -1.52
C TRP A 39 4.80 3.16 -2.68
N ASN A 40 4.66 4.48 -2.82
CA ASN A 40 5.30 5.20 -3.92
C ASN A 40 6.74 5.62 -3.60
N ASP A 41 7.01 6.08 -2.38
CA ASP A 41 8.30 6.69 -2.04
C ASP A 41 9.31 5.70 -1.43
N VAL A 42 8.84 4.65 -0.75
CA VAL A 42 9.71 3.70 -0.05
C VAL A 42 9.85 2.38 -0.83
N ILE A 43 8.75 1.87 -1.40
CA ILE A 43 8.75 0.62 -2.17
C ILE A 43 9.23 0.81 -3.62
N GLY A 44 9.12 2.01 -4.18
CA GLY A 44 9.50 2.34 -5.56
C GLY A 44 10.99 2.13 -5.94
N PHE A 45 11.83 1.64 -5.03
CA PHE A 45 13.27 1.40 -5.22
C PHE A 45 13.72 -0.05 -4.99
N GLY A 46 12.84 -1.05 -5.15
CA GLY A 46 13.25 -2.45 -5.30
C GLY A 46 13.71 -3.16 -4.02
N ASN A 47 13.21 -2.73 -2.85
CA ASN A 47 13.39 -3.45 -1.60
C ASN A 47 12.12 -4.21 -1.21
N TYR A 48 12.34 -5.38 -0.60
CA TYR A 48 11.32 -6.29 -0.08
C TYR A 48 10.34 -5.54 0.83
N VAL A 49 9.05 -5.69 0.58
CA VAL A 49 8.01 -4.98 1.32
C VAL A 49 7.67 -5.77 2.59
N GLY A 50 8.18 -5.32 3.74
CA GLY A 50 7.79 -5.89 5.02
C GLY A 50 6.39 -5.43 5.45
N PHE A 51 5.49 -6.36 5.71
CA PHE A 51 4.19 -6.07 6.35
C PHE A 51 4.37 -5.23 7.63
N GLU A 52 5.27 -5.65 8.51
CA GLU A 52 5.56 -4.94 9.76
C GLU A 52 6.11 -3.53 9.51
N GLU A 53 6.97 -3.34 8.51
CA GLU A 53 7.51 -2.02 8.17
C GLU A 53 6.41 -1.08 7.66
N THR A 54 5.45 -1.61 6.91
CA THR A 54 4.31 -0.88 6.38
C THR A 54 3.40 -0.40 7.52
N VAL A 55 3.03 -1.31 8.42
CA VAL A 55 2.20 -0.99 9.59
C VAL A 55 2.90 0.05 10.46
N ASN A 56 4.19 -0.16 10.77
CA ASN A 56 5.00 0.77 11.56
C ASN A 56 5.12 2.15 10.91
N TYR A 57 5.28 2.21 9.58
CA TYR A 57 5.34 3.48 8.87
C TYR A 57 4.02 4.24 9.02
N ILE A 58 2.89 3.59 8.77
CA ILE A 58 1.56 4.22 8.85
C ILE A 58 1.28 4.68 10.29
N ASP A 59 1.51 3.83 11.29
CA ASP A 59 1.35 4.17 12.70
C ASP A 59 2.18 5.42 13.07
N ASN A 60 3.43 5.49 12.63
CA ASN A 60 4.28 6.66 12.85
C ASN A 60 3.74 7.92 12.16
N GLN A 61 3.17 7.81 10.96
CA GLN A 61 2.54 8.95 10.27
C GLN A 61 1.28 9.43 10.99
N LEU A 62 0.45 8.51 11.49
CA LEU A 62 -0.73 8.85 12.30
C LEU A 62 -0.32 9.56 13.59
N LYS A 63 0.70 9.06 14.29
CA LYS A 63 1.25 9.67 15.51
C LYS A 63 1.81 11.07 15.26
N LYS A 64 2.53 11.30 14.15
CA LYS A 64 2.99 12.65 13.75
C LYS A 64 1.82 13.62 13.54
N LYS A 65 0.69 13.13 13.03
CA LYS A 65 -0.56 13.89 12.87
C LYS A 65 -1.40 13.98 14.16
N LYS A 66 -0.90 13.46 15.29
CA LYS A 66 -1.59 13.37 16.59
C LYS A 66 -2.89 12.56 16.53
N ILE A 67 -2.99 11.61 15.60
CA ILE A 67 -4.09 10.67 15.50
C ILE A 67 -3.71 9.42 16.30
N MET A 68 -4.47 9.13 17.35
CA MET A 68 -4.34 7.88 18.08
C MET A 68 -5.24 6.83 17.45
N PHE A 69 -4.65 5.72 17.01
CA PHE A 69 -5.37 4.57 16.45
C PHE A 69 -4.77 3.28 17.01
N SER A 70 -5.57 2.22 17.10
CA SER A 70 -5.11 0.93 17.63
C SER A 70 -4.19 0.25 16.62
N TYR A 71 -3.04 -0.21 17.09
CA TYR A 71 -2.05 -0.89 16.25
C TYR A 71 -2.60 -2.20 15.69
N ASP A 72 -3.26 -3.03 16.49
CA ASP A 72 -3.87 -4.29 16.02
C ASP A 72 -4.92 -4.05 14.93
N LYS A 73 -5.73 -3.00 15.07
CA LYS A 73 -6.69 -2.60 14.04
C LYS A 73 -6.02 -2.10 12.76
N LEU A 74 -4.84 -1.50 12.88
CA LEU A 74 -4.07 -1.06 11.73
C LEU A 74 -3.48 -2.26 10.99
N GLU A 75 -2.99 -3.27 11.71
CA GLU A 75 -2.54 -4.54 11.13
C GLU A 75 -3.65 -5.21 10.31
N ASP A 76 -4.87 -5.31 10.87
CA ASP A 76 -6.04 -5.84 10.16
C ASP A 76 -6.28 -5.09 8.83
N ILE A 77 -6.21 -3.76 8.85
CA ILE A 77 -6.42 -2.93 7.66
C ILE A 77 -5.33 -3.18 6.63
N VAL A 78 -4.06 -3.13 7.03
CA VAL A 78 -2.92 -3.34 6.10
C VAL A 78 -2.97 -4.73 5.49
N ASN A 79 -3.36 -5.75 6.27
CA ASN A 79 -3.50 -7.11 5.76
C ASN A 79 -4.58 -7.19 4.68
N ILE A 80 -5.73 -6.54 4.90
CA ILE A 80 -6.80 -6.47 3.88
C ILE A 80 -6.33 -5.76 2.61
N ILE A 81 -5.53 -4.70 2.74
CA ILE A 81 -4.97 -3.97 1.59
C ILE A 81 -4.04 -4.90 0.79
N TYR A 82 -3.15 -5.63 1.46
CA TYR A 82 -2.23 -6.58 0.80
C TYR A 82 -2.97 -7.75 0.15
N ASP A 83 -3.94 -8.35 0.85
CA ASP A 83 -4.81 -9.38 0.26
C ASP A 83 -5.49 -8.86 -1.01
N TYR A 84 -5.97 -7.60 -1.02
CA TYR A 84 -6.62 -7.03 -2.19
C TYR A 84 -5.64 -6.80 -3.35
N ILE A 85 -4.44 -6.31 -3.06
CA ILE A 85 -3.37 -6.12 -4.06
C ILE A 85 -2.98 -7.48 -4.66
N GLU A 86 -2.82 -8.52 -3.84
CA GLU A 86 -2.54 -9.88 -4.29
C GLU A 86 -3.64 -10.43 -5.20
N MET A 87 -4.90 -10.34 -4.77
CA MET A 87 -6.05 -10.80 -5.55
C MET A 87 -6.21 -10.08 -6.89
N THR A 88 -5.74 -8.83 -7.00
CA THR A 88 -5.84 -8.02 -8.22
C THR A 88 -4.61 -8.10 -9.12
N GLY A 89 -3.61 -8.94 -8.77
CA GLY A 89 -2.38 -9.10 -9.55
C GLY A 89 -1.43 -7.92 -9.43
N GLY A 90 -1.48 -7.20 -8.30
CA GLY A 90 -0.69 -5.99 -8.05
C GLY A 90 0.70 -6.21 -7.48
N PHE A 91 1.07 -7.45 -7.10
CA PHE A 91 2.47 -7.80 -6.87
C PHE A 91 3.12 -8.05 -8.23
N LEU A 92 4.19 -7.31 -8.52
CA LEU A 92 5.06 -7.63 -9.66
C LEU A 92 5.60 -9.04 -9.40
N ASP A 93 5.23 -10.01 -10.25
CA ASP A 93 5.84 -11.33 -10.23
C ASP A 93 7.37 -11.15 -10.21
N GLU A 94 8.06 -11.84 -9.27
CA GLU A 94 9.52 -11.82 -9.13
C GLU A 94 10.26 -12.24 -10.42
N ASP A 95 9.55 -12.84 -11.38
CA ASP A 95 10.04 -13.19 -12.72
C ASP A 95 10.05 -12.01 -13.72
N THR A 96 9.57 -10.82 -13.35
CA THR A 96 9.71 -9.60 -14.17
C THR A 96 11.04 -8.86 -13.96
N LEU A 97 12.11 -9.62 -13.66
CA LEU A 97 13.49 -9.16 -13.80
C LEU A 97 13.92 -9.13 -15.27
N ALA A 98 13.40 -8.18 -16.04
CA ALA A 98 14.13 -7.60 -17.19
C ALA A 98 13.38 -6.37 -17.68
N ILE A 99 13.90 -5.18 -17.37
CA ILE A 99 13.67 -4.03 -18.26
C ILE A 99 14.62 -4.26 -19.45
N PRO A 100 14.14 -4.52 -20.68
CA PRO A 100 14.99 -4.34 -21.83
C PRO A 100 15.24 -2.84 -21.94
N ARG A 101 16.47 -2.41 -21.67
CA ARG A 101 16.95 -1.09 -22.09
C ARG A 101 16.75 -1.05 -23.61
N ALA A 102 15.95 -0.10 -24.10
CA ALA A 102 15.84 0.14 -25.54
C ALA A 102 17.25 0.27 -26.12
N PRO A 103 17.55 -0.31 -27.30
CA PRO A 103 18.82 -0.04 -27.95
C PRO A 103 18.93 1.47 -28.10
N LEU A 104 20.04 2.04 -27.61
CA LEU A 104 20.43 3.40 -27.96
C LEU A 104 20.51 3.42 -29.49
N THR A 105 19.61 4.17 -30.11
CA THR A 105 19.71 4.48 -31.54
C THR A 105 21.05 5.14 -31.78
N ASP A 106 21.90 4.51 -32.59
CA ASP A 106 23.06 5.13 -33.21
C ASP A 106 22.62 6.39 -33.96
N GLU A 107 23.19 7.54 -33.57
CA GLU A 107 23.47 8.68 -34.46
C GLU A 107 24.97 8.94 -34.47
#